data_AF-A0AA51EYI3-F1
#
_entry.id   AF-A0AA51EYI3-F1
#
_cell.length_a   1.000
_cell.length_b   1.000
_cell.length_c   1.000
_cell.angle_alpha   90.00
_cell.angle_beta   90.00
_cell.angle_gamma   90.00
#
_symmetry.space_group_name_H-M   'P 1'
#
loop_
_entity.id
_entity.type
_entity.pdbx_description
1 polymer ?
#
loop_
_entity_poly.entity_id
_entity_poly.type
_entity_poly.pdbx_seq_one_letter_code
_entity_poly.pdbx_strand_id
1 'polypeptide(L)' 'SNFDIDQAGMKLQLLQLQQLLEFVCPALARHLADKDAANMYFCFRWLLVWFKREFCLSDIM' A
#
# COMPACT_ATOMS: atom_id res chain seq x y z
N SER A 1 13.05 3.07 -9.58
CA SER A 1 11.65 3.54 -9.43
C SER A 1 11.16 3.50 -7.98
N ASN A 2 11.13 2.34 -7.31
CA ASN A 2 10.69 2.26 -5.90
C ASN A 2 11.78 2.67 -4.90
N PHE A 3 13.05 2.38 -5.21
CA PHE A 3 14.21 2.66 -4.36
C PHE A 3 14.95 3.96 -4.72
N ASP A 4 14.37 4.77 -5.62
CA ASP A 4 14.94 6.06 -5.98
C ASP A 4 14.81 7.01 -4.79
N ILE A 5 15.73 7.99 -4.68
CA ILE A 5 15.81 8.90 -3.53
C ILE A 5 14.49 9.63 -3.27
N ASP A 6 13.77 9.99 -4.34
CA ASP A 6 12.48 10.70 -4.26
C ASP A 6 11.29 9.78 -3.91
N GLN A 7 11.50 8.46 -3.95
CA GLN A 7 10.51 7.41 -3.75
C GLN A 7 9.26 7.58 -4.62
N ALA A 8 9.41 8.15 -5.83
CA ALA A 8 8.28 8.44 -6.71
C ALA A 8 7.46 7.17 -7.05
N GLY A 9 8.14 6.04 -7.30
CA GLY A 9 7.47 4.77 -7.57
C GLY A 9 6.64 4.25 -6.40
N MET A 10 7.16 4.35 -5.16
CA MET A 10 6.43 3.93 -3.96
C MET A 10 5.20 4.80 -3.72
N LYS A 11 5.33 6.13 -3.85
CA LYS A 11 4.19 7.06 -3.70
C LYS A 11 3.10 6.78 -4.72
N LEU A 12 3.49 6.50 -5.97
CA LEU A 12 2.54 6.17 -7.03
C LEU A 12 1.78 4.88 -6.72
N GLN A 13 2.47 3.82 -6.27
CA GLN A 13 1.81 2.55 -5.94
C GLN A 13 0.85 2.69 -4.74
N LEU A 14 1.19 3.49 -3.73
CA LEU A 14 0.30 3.76 -2.60
C LEU A 14 -0.95 4.54 -3.03
N LEU A 15 -0.79 5.55 -3.90
CA LEU A 15 -1.92 6.29 -4.47
C LEU A 15 -2.84 5.37 -5.29
N GLN A 16 -2.27 4.49 -6.12
CA GLN A 16 -3.04 3.52 -6.90
C GLN A 16 -3.78 2.54 -5.99
N LEU A 17 -3.16 2.08 -4.89
CA LEU A 17 -3.82 1.23 -3.91
C LEU A 17 -5.01 1.93 -3.24
N GLN A 18 -4.86 3.21 -2.89
CA GLN A 18 -5.96 4.03 -2.38
C GLN A 18 -7.12 4.11 -3.38
N GLN A 19 -6.84 4.41 -4.65
CA GLN A 19 -7.86 4.50 -5.71
C GLN A 19 -8.60 3.17 -5.93
N LEU A 20 -7.87 2.05 -5.90
CA LEU A 20 -8.48 0.73 -6.01
C LEU A 20 -9.37 0.44 -4.79
N LEU A 21 -8.96 0.81 -3.58
CA LEU A 21 -9.77 0.62 -2.39
C LEU A 21 -11.04 1.48 -2.43
N GLU A 22 -10.95 2.73 -2.87
CA GLU A 22 -12.10 3.61 -3.06
C GLU A 22 -13.13 3.02 -4.02
N PHE A 23 -12.69 2.31 -5.07
CA PHE A 23 -13.56 1.63 -6.01
C PHE A 23 -14.16 0.32 -5.45
N VAL A 24 -13.32 -0.54 -4.85
CA VAL A 24 -13.72 -1.90 -4.43
C VAL A 24 -14.47 -1.89 -3.10
N CYS A 25 -14.07 -1.03 -2.15
CA CYS A 25 -14.66 -0.96 -0.82
C CYS A 25 -14.71 0.50 -0.29
N PRO A 26 -15.67 1.32 -0.78
CA PRO A 26 -15.79 2.72 -0.39
C PRO A 26 -15.94 2.95 1.13
N ALA A 27 -16.61 2.01 1.82
CA ALA A 27 -16.80 2.08 3.27
C ALA A 27 -15.47 1.97 4.03
N LEU A 28 -14.58 1.08 3.60
CA LEU A 28 -13.25 0.94 4.19
C LEU A 28 -12.36 2.13 3.83
N ALA A 29 -12.40 2.60 2.58
CA ALA A 29 -11.67 3.80 2.16
C ALA A 29 -12.04 5.02 3.02
N ARG A 30 -13.34 5.23 3.26
CA ARG A 30 -13.82 6.31 4.13
C ARG A 30 -13.36 6.14 5.57
N HIS A 31 -13.45 4.94 6.13
CA HIS A 31 -12.96 4.67 7.47
C HIS A 31 -11.46 4.99 7.61
N LEU A 32 -10.64 4.63 6.62
CA LEU A 32 -9.22 4.95 6.63
C LEU A 32 -8.97 6.46 6.49
N ALA A 33 -9.75 7.17 5.68
CA ALA A 33 -9.68 8.62 5.59
C ALA A 33 -9.98 9.30 6.94
N ASP A 34 -11.04 8.85 7.65
CA ASP A 34 -11.41 9.33 8.98
C ASP A 34 -10.35 9.05 10.07
N LYS A 35 -9.36 8.20 9.75
CA LYS A 35 -8.25 7.80 10.63
C LYS A 35 -6.90 8.32 10.18
N ASP A 36 -6.85 9.29 9.26
CA ASP A 36 -5.61 9.82 8.65
C ASP A 36 -4.73 8.74 7.99
N ALA A 37 -5.35 7.64 7.54
CA ALA A 37 -4.69 6.49 6.94
C ALA A 37 -4.91 6.37 5.41
N ALA A 38 -5.57 7.35 4.78
CA ALA A 38 -5.84 7.33 3.32
C ALA A 38 -4.57 7.29 2.45
N ASN A 39 -3.43 7.77 2.96
CA ASN A 39 -2.14 7.73 2.26
C ASN A 39 -1.54 6.31 2.13
N MET A 40 -2.16 5.31 2.78
CA MET A 40 -1.75 3.90 2.73
C MET A 40 -0.33 3.61 3.26
N TYR A 41 0.32 4.51 4.02
CA TYR A 41 1.69 4.27 4.47
C TYR A 41 1.85 3.03 5.36
N PHE A 42 0.77 2.54 5.98
CA PHE A 42 0.77 1.25 6.69
C PHE A 42 1.00 0.05 5.75
N CYS A 43 0.75 0.20 4.44
CA CYS A 43 1.06 -0.77 3.38
C CYS A 43 2.49 -0.60 2.81
N PHE A 44 3.28 0.38 3.25
CA PHE A 44 4.57 0.70 2.63
C PHE A 44 5.51 -0.51 2.58
N ARG A 45 5.64 -1.24 3.70
CA ARG A 45 6.49 -2.44 3.77
C ARG A 45 6.01 -3.54 2.82
N TRP A 46 4.69 -3.69 2.68
CA TRP A 46 4.11 -4.69 1.79
C TRP A 46 4.57 -4.49 0.35
N LEU A 47 4.52 -3.26 -0.13
CA LEU A 47 4.90 -2.92 -1.50
C LEU A 47 6.43 -2.87 -1.68
N LEU A 48 7.17 -2.38 -0.68
CA LEU A 48 8.62 -2.24 -0.76
C LEU A 48 9.32 -3.61 -0.89
N VAL A 49 8.86 -4.62 -0.14
CA VAL A 49 9.47 -5.95 -0.13
C VAL A 49 8.55 -7.05 -0.66
N TRP A 50 7.51 -6.67 -1.42
CA TRP A 50 6.52 -7.59 -2.01
C TRP A 50 6.02 -8.65 -1.02
N PHE A 51 5.49 -8.19 0.10
CA PHE A 51 4.88 -9.00 1.16
C PHE A 51 5.77 -10.09 1.79
N LYS A 52 7.08 -10.13 1.50
CA LYS A 52 8.03 -11.12 2.07
C LYS A 52 8.12 -11.16 3.60
N ARG A 53 7.53 -10.18 4.28
CA ARG A 53 7.48 -10.09 5.75
C ARG A 53 6.12 -10.51 6.33
N GLU A 54 5.10 -10.72 5.50
CA GLU A 54 3.73 -10.97 5.94
C GLU A 54 3.29 -12.43 5.76
N PHE A 55 4.05 -13.20 4.97
CA PHE A 55 3.76 -14.58 4.65
C PHE A 55 4.94 -15.50 4.98
N CYS A 56 4.66 -16.78 5.20
CA CYS A 56 5.69 -17.80 5.40
C CYS A 56 6.50 -18.02 4.13
N LEU A 57 7.72 -18.55 4.28
CA LEU A 57 8.62 -18.77 3.15
C LEU A 57 7.98 -19.63 2.04
N SER A 58 7.15 -20.61 2.40
CA SER A 58 6.42 -21.46 1.46
C SER A 58 5.49 -20.69 0.52
N ASP A 59 4.96 -19.55 0.95
CA ASP A 59 3.93 -18.80 0.24
C ASP A 59 4.54 -17.68 -0.63
N ILE A 60 5.84 -17.40 -0.47
CA ILE A 60 6.58 -16.31 -1.13
C ILE A 60 7.75 -16.79 -1.99
N MET A 61 8.02 -18.09 -2.01
CA MET A 61 9.12 -18.70 -2.79
C MET A 61 8.66 -19.09 -4.19
#